data_AF-A0A653BEY8-F1
#
_entry.id   AF-A0A653BEY8-F1
#
_cell.length_a   1.000
_cell.length_b   1.000
_cell.length_c   1.000
_cell.angle_alpha   90.00
_cell.angle_beta   90.00
_cell.angle_gamma   90.00
#
_symmetry.space_group_name_H-M   'P 1'
#
loop_
_entity.id
_entity.type
_entity.pdbx_description
1 polymer ?
#
loop_
_entity_poly.entity_id
_entity_poly.type
_entity_poly.pdbx_seq_one_letter_code
_entity_poly.pdbx_strand_id
1 'polypeptide(L)'
;MKTLIIIAALCAVCKAQFPNGRILEPPVPALCAQRVIHERTPDGKGYFFSWRDPATKSTELDWLDGRNFCRKRCMDLVSLETSAENEWIKKHIVDDKVSTGMM
;
A
#
# COMPACT_ATOMS: atom_id res chain seq x y z
N MET A 1 24.10 11.62 -40.29
CA MET A 1 22.77 12.17 -39.93
C MET A 1 21.83 11.11 -39.33
N LYS A 2 21.54 9.98 -40.01
CA LYS A 2 20.66 8.92 -39.47
C LYS A 2 21.09 8.38 -38.09
N THR A 3 22.39 8.14 -37.88
CA THR A 3 22.92 7.66 -36.59
C THR A 3 22.70 8.66 -35.45
N LEU A 4 22.83 9.96 -35.72
CA LEU A 4 22.58 11.01 -34.72
C LEU A 4 21.09 11.11 -34.35
N ILE A 5 20.20 10.91 -35.33
CA ILE A 5 18.75 10.88 -35.10
C ILE A 5 18.36 9.67 -34.24
N ILE A 6 18.94 8.50 -34.51
CA ILE A 6 18.69 7.29 -33.72
C ILE A 6 19.18 7.47 -32.29
N ILE A 7 20.38 8.01 -32.09
CA ILE A 7 20.92 8.29 -30.74
C ILE A 7 20.04 9.30 -30.00
N ALA A 8 19.63 10.39 -30.66
CA ALA A 8 18.75 11.39 -30.07
C ALA A 8 17.39 10.80 -29.68
N ALA A 9 16.81 9.94 -30.53
CA ALA A 9 15.57 9.24 -30.25
C ALA A 9 15.72 8.26 -29.08
N LEU A 10 16.81 7.50 -29.01
CA LEU A 10 17.10 6.60 -27.88
C LEU A 10 17.20 7.38 -26.56
N CYS A 11 17.94 8.49 -26.54
CA CYS A 11 18.09 9.33 -25.37
C CYS A 11 16.76 9.92 -24.88
N ALA A 12 15.88 10.34 -25.81
CA ALA A 12 14.55 10.85 -25.47
C ALA A 12 13.66 9.75 -24.84
N VAL A 13 13.72 8.52 -25.36
CA VAL A 13 12.99 7.37 -24.80
C VAL A 13 13.51 7.02 -23.40
N CYS A 14 14.84 7.00 -23.18
CA CYS A 14 15.40 6.72 -21.86
C CYS A 14 14.99 7.75 -20.79
N LYS A 15 14.88 9.04 -21.15
CA LYS A 15 14.42 10.09 -20.22
C LYS A 15 12.94 9.94 -19.83
N ALA A 16 12.13 9.28 -20.66
CA ALA A 16 10.70 9.09 -20.42
C ALA A 16 10.37 7.82 -19.61
N GLN A 17 11.34 6.95 -19.32
CA GLN A 17 11.07 5.61 -18.77
C GLN A 17 10.59 5.60 -17.30
N PHE A 18 10.78 6.68 -16.54
CA PHE A 18 10.30 6.79 -15.15
C PHE A 18 9.67 8.16 -14.88
N PRO A 19 8.43 8.40 -15.33
CA PRO A 19 7.80 9.71 -15.18
C PRO A 19 7.53 10.09 -13.71
N ASN A 20 7.47 9.11 -12.80
CA ASN A 20 6.87 9.34 -11.49
C ASN A 20 7.82 9.30 -10.29
N GLY A 21 9.06 8.81 -10.38
CA GLY A 21 10.07 8.92 -9.29
C GLY A 21 9.63 8.54 -7.87
N ARG A 22 8.48 7.86 -7.69
CA ARG A 22 7.86 7.58 -6.40
C ARG A 22 8.69 6.51 -5.69
N ILE A 23 9.03 6.78 -4.43
CA ILE A 23 9.86 5.91 -3.60
C ILE A 23 9.07 5.35 -2.43
N LEU A 24 9.68 4.39 -1.72
CA LEU A 24 9.17 3.95 -0.43
C LEU A 24 9.44 5.01 0.63
N GLU A 25 8.38 5.43 1.29
CA GLU A 25 8.42 6.48 2.28
C GLU A 25 8.92 5.93 3.63
N PRO A 26 9.72 6.70 4.38
CA PRO A 26 10.14 6.33 5.72
C PRO A 26 9.00 6.51 6.74
N PRO A 27 9.09 5.88 7.92
CA PRO A 27 8.14 6.12 9.00
C PRO A 27 8.14 7.57 9.49
N VAL A 28 6.97 8.08 9.87
CA VAL A 28 6.78 9.41 10.45
C VAL A 28 6.43 9.25 11.93
N PRO A 29 7.29 9.67 12.88
CA PRO A 29 7.10 9.38 14.31
C PRO A 29 5.73 9.77 14.88
N ALA A 30 5.22 10.95 14.50
CA ALA A 30 3.89 11.42 14.94
C ALA A 30 2.76 10.50 14.46
N LEU A 31 2.81 10.05 13.20
CA LEU A 31 1.80 9.13 12.65
C LEU A 31 1.93 7.73 13.24
N CYS A 32 3.15 7.29 13.56
CA CYS A 32 3.35 6.03 14.27
C CYS A 32 2.72 6.06 15.67
N ALA A 33 2.87 7.17 16.42
CA ALA A 33 2.29 7.32 17.75
C ALA A 33 0.75 7.40 17.71
N GLN A 34 0.19 7.95 16.64
CA GLN A 34 -1.25 8.15 16.45
C GLN A 34 -1.91 7.06 15.59
N ARG A 35 -1.20 5.97 15.27
CA ARG A 35 -1.72 4.94 14.36
C ARG A 35 -2.96 4.27 14.93
N VAL A 36 -3.94 4.04 14.08
CA VAL A 36 -5.16 3.34 14.43
C VAL A 36 -4.95 1.84 14.28
N ILE A 37 -5.34 1.09 15.31
CA ILE A 37 -5.41 -0.37 15.28
C ILE A 37 -6.87 -0.71 15.55
N HIS A 38 -7.58 -1.20 14.54
CA HIS A 38 -8.99 -1.56 14.69
C HIS A 38 -9.16 -2.85 15.47
N GLU A 39 -8.28 -3.82 15.23
CA GLU A 39 -8.38 -5.13 15.87
C GLU A 39 -6.99 -5.72 16.10
N ARG A 40 -6.90 -6.59 17.10
CA ARG A 40 -5.71 -7.38 17.38
C ARG A 40 -6.07 -8.86 17.34
N THR A 41 -5.26 -9.63 16.64
CA THR A 41 -5.35 -11.08 16.64
C THR A 41 -4.79 -11.65 17.95
N PRO A 42 -5.09 -12.92 18.30
CA PRO A 42 -4.61 -13.56 19.53
C PRO A 42 -3.09 -13.64 19.67
N ASP A 43 -2.36 -13.66 18.55
CA ASP A 43 -0.89 -13.59 18.47
C ASP A 43 -0.34 -12.16 18.60
N GLY A 44 -1.21 -11.16 18.77
CA GLY A 44 -0.85 -9.78 19.11
C GLY A 44 -0.64 -8.85 17.92
N LYS A 45 -0.72 -9.34 16.67
CA LYS A 45 -0.65 -8.50 15.46
C LYS A 45 -1.83 -7.53 15.43
N GLY A 46 -1.56 -6.27 15.08
CA GLY A 46 -2.58 -5.22 14.99
C GLY A 46 -2.93 -4.94 13.54
N TYR A 47 -4.23 -4.94 13.22
CA TYR A 47 -4.73 -4.69 11.87
C TYR A 47 -5.41 -3.34 11.77
N PHE A 48 -5.07 -2.64 10.69
CA PHE A 48 -5.80 -1.48 10.20
C PHE A 48 -6.60 -1.91 8.97
N PHE A 49 -7.85 -1.50 8.92
CA PHE A 49 -8.79 -1.84 7.85
C PHE A 49 -9.22 -0.53 7.21
N SER A 50 -8.72 -0.24 6.01
CA SER A 50 -8.91 1.06 5.36
C SER A 50 -10.38 1.43 5.14
N TRP A 51 -11.25 0.43 4.94
CA TRP A 51 -12.69 0.63 4.78
C TRP A 51 -13.43 0.97 6.09
N ARG A 52 -12.84 0.66 7.25
CA ARG A 52 -13.44 0.96 8.56
C ARG A 52 -13.06 2.34 9.09
N ASP A 53 -11.91 2.87 8.66
CA ASP A 53 -11.46 4.19 9.10
C ASP A 53 -12.18 5.30 8.31
N PRO A 54 -12.83 6.26 8.99
CA PRO A 54 -13.56 7.33 8.32
C PRO A 54 -12.71 8.19 7.37
N ALA A 55 -11.41 8.32 7.61
CA ALA A 55 -10.51 9.11 6.80
C ALA A 55 -10.03 8.38 5.54
N THR A 56 -10.11 7.04 5.50
CA THR A 56 -9.66 6.26 4.33
C THR A 56 -10.75 5.44 3.64
N LYS A 57 -11.95 5.35 4.20
CA LYS A 57 -13.02 4.47 3.68
C LYS A 57 -13.46 4.70 2.24
N SER A 58 -13.27 5.91 1.72
CA SER A 58 -13.62 6.30 0.35
C SER A 58 -12.40 6.58 -0.52
N THR A 59 -11.22 6.14 -0.08
CA THR A 59 -9.95 6.37 -0.77
C THR A 59 -9.44 5.05 -1.32
N GLU A 60 -9.37 4.97 -2.64
CA GLU A 60 -8.66 3.90 -3.33
C GLU A 60 -7.22 4.37 -3.58
N LEU A 61 -6.26 3.55 -3.18
CA LEU A 61 -4.84 3.79 -3.38
C LEU A 61 -4.29 2.73 -4.32
N ASP A 62 -3.33 3.12 -5.16
CA ASP A 62 -2.50 2.12 -5.81
C ASP A 62 -1.60 1.40 -4.78
N TRP A 63 -0.98 0.31 -5.22
CA TRP A 63 -0.15 -0.52 -4.34
C TRP A 63 0.96 0.26 -3.63
N LEU A 64 1.65 1.17 -4.33
CA LEU A 64 2.78 1.91 -3.74
C LEU A 64 2.29 2.96 -2.74
N ASP A 65 1.18 3.65 -3.02
CA ASP A 65 0.58 4.60 -2.08
C ASP A 65 0.00 3.89 -0.85
N GLY A 66 -0.65 2.74 -1.04
CA GLY A 66 -1.11 1.90 0.07
C GLY A 66 0.04 1.44 0.96
N ARG A 67 1.15 0.99 0.34
CA ARG A 67 2.35 0.62 1.07
C ARG A 67 2.97 1.80 1.82
N ASN A 68 3.06 2.97 1.18
CA ASN A 68 3.58 4.18 1.80
C ASN A 68 2.69 4.68 2.94
N PHE A 69 1.36 4.54 2.81
CA PHE A 69 0.41 4.87 3.88
C PHE A 69 0.69 4.07 5.15
N CYS A 70 0.88 2.75 5.02
CA CYS A 70 1.21 1.88 6.15
C CYS A 70 2.59 2.21 6.73
N ARG A 71 3.62 2.33 5.86
CA ARG A 71 5.01 2.56 6.30
C ARG A 71 5.18 3.85 7.08
N LYS A 72 4.52 4.94 6.66
CA LYS A 72 4.50 6.22 7.39
C LYS A 72 3.97 6.07 8.82
N ARG A 73 3.15 5.06 9.11
CA ARG A 73 2.55 4.75 10.42
C ARG A 73 3.27 3.63 11.17
N CYS A 74 4.48 3.26 10.78
CA CYS A 74 5.22 2.13 11.37
C CYS A 74 4.42 0.81 11.26
N MET A 75 3.69 0.65 10.17
CA MET A 75 2.96 -0.56 9.79
C MET A 75 3.44 -0.99 8.39
N ASP A 76 3.07 -2.19 7.97
CA ASP A 76 3.28 -2.66 6.60
C ASP A 76 1.94 -3.07 5.97
N LEU A 77 1.94 -3.31 4.66
CA LEU A 77 0.82 -4.01 4.03
C LEU A 77 0.68 -5.40 4.65
N VAL A 78 -0.56 -5.91 4.65
CA VAL A 78 -0.87 -7.19 5.27
C VAL A 78 -0.01 -8.33 4.67
N SER A 79 0.52 -9.19 5.53
CA SER A 79 1.21 -10.41 5.14
C SER A 79 0.55 -11.59 5.85
N LEU A 80 0.00 -12.52 5.08
CA LEU A 80 -0.72 -13.68 5.61
C LEU A 80 0.25 -14.83 5.79
N GLU A 81 0.57 -15.14 7.03
CA GLU A 81 1.58 -16.16 7.34
C GLU A 81 0.96 -17.51 7.69
N THR A 82 -0.34 -17.53 8.03
CA THR A 82 -1.06 -18.74 8.40
C THR A 82 -2.42 -18.83 7.70
N SER A 83 -2.92 -20.06 7.54
CA SER A 83 -4.27 -20.29 7.01
C SER A 83 -5.36 -19.71 7.93
N ALA A 84 -5.17 -19.82 9.26
CA ALA A 84 -6.11 -19.27 10.22
C ALA A 84 -6.24 -17.74 10.12
N GLU A 85 -5.11 -17.03 9.95
CA GLU A 85 -5.09 -15.59 9.71
C GLU A 85 -5.81 -15.24 8.40
N ASN A 86 -5.53 -15.98 7.32
CA ASN A 86 -6.18 -15.77 6.03
C ASN A 86 -7.72 -15.95 6.10
N GLU A 87 -8.21 -17.00 6.75
CA GLU A 87 -9.66 -17.22 6.91
C GLU A 87 -10.30 -16.14 7.80
N TRP A 88 -9.60 -15.68 8.83
CA TRP A 88 -10.05 -14.59 9.69
C TRP A 88 -10.18 -13.27 8.91
N ILE A 89 -9.25 -12.94 8.01
CA ILE A 89 -9.37 -11.74 7.16
C ILE A 89 -10.48 -11.89 6.12
N LYS A 90 -10.61 -13.06 5.48
CA LYS A 90 -11.69 -13.31 4.53
C LYS A 90 -13.06 -13.10 5.18
N LYS A 91 -13.25 -13.58 6.41
CA LYS A 91 -14.48 -13.37 7.17
C LYS A 91 -14.80 -11.87 7.30
N HIS A 92 -13.82 -11.05 7.64
CA HIS A 92 -14.01 -9.60 7.73
C HIS A 92 -14.37 -8.93 6.41
N ILE A 93 -13.74 -9.34 5.30
CA ILE A 93 -14.06 -8.83 3.97
C ILE A 93 -15.52 -9.13 3.60
N VAL A 94 -15.98 -10.35 3.87
CA VAL A 94 -17.36 -10.78 3.59
C VAL A 94 -18.37 -10.09 4.51
N ASP A 95 -18.13 -10.09 5.81
CA ASP A 95 -19.04 -9.52 6.81
C ASP A 95 -19.23 -8.01 6.60
N ASP A 96 -18.15 -7.29 6.28
CA ASP A 96 -18.16 -5.85 6.01
C ASP A 96 -18.56 -5.51 4.56
N LYS A 97 -18.84 -6.53 3.72
CA LYS A 97 -19.26 -6.40 2.31
C LYS A 97 -18.29 -5.55 1.47
N VAL A 98 -17.00 -5.73 1.69
CA VAL A 98 -15.97 -4.96 1.00
C VAL A 98 -15.62 -5.66 -0.30
N SER A 99 -15.73 -4.96 -1.43
CA SER A 99 -15.12 -5.42 -2.68
C SER A 99 -13.63 -5.12 -2.63
N THR A 100 -12.86 -5.90 -1.88
CA THR A 100 -11.40 -5.74 -1.87
C THR A 100 -10.85 -6.19 -3.22
N GLY A 101 -10.31 -5.27 -4.00
CA GLY A 101 -9.15 -5.60 -4.84
C GLY A 101 -7.98 -5.80 -3.88
N MET A 102 -7.77 -7.02 -3.38
CA MET A 102 -6.56 -7.31 -2.59
C MET A 102 -5.34 -6.87 -3.42
N MET A 103 -4.58 -5.92 -2.89
CA MET A 103 -3.23 -5.59 -3.34
C MET A 103 -2.28 -5.74 -2.16
#